data_AF-A0A200Q0F9-F1
#
_entry.id   AF-A0A200Q0F9-F1
#
_cell.length_a   1.000
_cell.length_b   1.000
_cell.length_c   1.000
_cell.angle_alpha   90.00
_cell.angle_beta   90.00
_cell.angle_gamma   90.00
#
_symmetry.space_group_name_H-M   'P 1'
#
loop_
_entity.id
_entity.type
_entity.pdbx_description
1 polymer ?
#
loop_
_entity_poly.entity_id
_entity_poly.type
_entity_poly.pdbx_seq_one_letter_code
_entity_poly.pdbx_strand_id
1 'polypeptide(L)'
;MGASLSRNINDWEIDDLGTLLVELEHMKIVVDGTDKRLWDSKDDGFSIKSAYRKSIRTLQPRSFPVKAIWRKETPSKVNFFIWSTALKKIPTLDSLQRKGFYFPNRCEMCGVQEESAAHLLVHCKIARGCGSFS
;
A
#
# COMPACT_ATOMS: atom_id res chain seq x y z
N MET A 1 -24.71 19.08 1.58
CA MET A 1 -24.91 17.87 0.75
C MET A 1 -24.05 16.77 1.35
N GLY A 2 -24.64 15.68 1.82
CA GLY A 2 -23.88 14.54 2.34
C GLY A 2 -23.24 13.77 1.19
N ALA A 3 -21.92 13.61 1.20
CA ALA A 3 -21.25 12.74 0.24
C ALA A 3 -21.67 11.29 0.53
N SER A 4 -22.45 10.70 -0.37
CA SER A 4 -22.79 9.27 -0.29
C SER A 4 -21.69 8.47 -0.98
N LEU A 5 -21.04 7.59 -0.24
CA LEU A 5 -20.02 6.70 -0.78
C LEU A 5 -20.69 5.49 -1.44
N SER A 6 -20.08 4.95 -2.49
CA SER A 6 -20.60 3.78 -3.22
C SER A 6 -20.49 2.47 -2.43
N ARG A 7 -19.70 2.46 -1.35
CA ARG A 7 -19.55 1.35 -0.41
C ARG A 7 -19.26 1.86 1.00
N ASN A 8 -19.43 1.00 1.99
CA ASN A 8 -18.94 1.25 3.34
C ASN A 8 -17.41 1.35 3.37
N ILE A 9 -16.93 2.24 4.25
CA ILE A 9 -15.51 2.46 4.53
C ILE A 9 -15.05 1.43 5.57
N ASN A 10 -13.86 0.88 5.37
CA ASN A 10 -13.24 0.00 6.36
C ASN A 10 -12.53 0.82 7.44
N ASP A 11 -12.38 0.28 8.65
CA ASP A 11 -11.76 0.99 9.78
C ASP A 11 -10.37 1.57 9.46
N TRP A 12 -9.58 0.88 8.63
CA TRP A 12 -8.24 1.33 8.23
C TRP A 12 -8.25 2.46 7.19
N GLU A 13 -9.39 2.78 6.58
CA GLU A 13 -9.55 3.87 5.60
C GLU A 13 -10.09 5.17 6.26
N ILE A 14 -10.43 5.13 7.55
CA ILE A 14 -11.03 6.27 8.27
C ILE A 14 -10.08 7.46 8.34
N ASP A 15 -8.78 7.22 8.56
CA ASP A 15 -7.77 8.29 8.64
C ASP A 15 -7.58 8.99 7.28
N ASP A 16 -7.53 8.19 6.21
CA ASP A 16 -7.46 8.68 4.83
C ASP A 16 -8.71 9.50 4.48
N LEU A 17 -9.90 9.05 4.91
CA LEU A 17 -11.15 9.79 4.73
C LEU A 17 -11.13 11.10 5.51
N GLY A 18 -10.70 11.09 6.77
CA GLY A 18 -10.61 12.30 7.60
C GLY A 18 -9.74 13.35 6.94
N THR A 19 -8.57 12.94 6.45
CA THR A 19 -7.65 13.82 5.70
C THR A 19 -8.32 14.37 4.43
N LEU A 20 -9.01 13.52 3.67
CA LEU A 20 -9.71 13.95 2.47
C LEU A 20 -10.83 14.96 2.76
N LEU A 21 -11.63 14.74 3.81
CA LEU A 21 -12.72 15.63 4.17
C LEU A 21 -12.23 17.03 4.57
N VAL A 22 -11.12 17.10 5.30
CA VAL A 22 -10.46 18.37 5.65
C VAL A 22 -10.00 19.11 4.40
N GLU A 23 -9.39 18.42 3.44
CA GLU A 23 -8.96 19.03 2.17
C GLU A 23 -10.17 19.53 1.36
N LEU A 24 -11.25 18.76 1.31
CA LEU A 24 -12.47 19.11 0.57
C LEU A 24 -13.25 20.27 1.18
N GLU A 25 -13.21 20.44 2.51
CA GLU A 25 -13.87 21.56 3.21
C GLU A 25 -13.39 22.93 2.68
N HIS A 26 -12.12 23.01 2.28
CA HIS A 26 -11.52 24.23 1.76
C HIS A 26 -11.80 24.48 0.27
N MET A 27 -12.46 23.55 -0.43
CA MET A 27 -12.75 23.67 -1.85
C MET A 27 -14.12 24.30 -2.12
N LYS A 28 -14.14 25.34 -2.98
CA LYS A 28 -15.39 25.94 -3.46
C LYS A 28 -15.80 25.31 -4.79
N ILE A 29 -16.92 24.60 -4.79
CA ILE A 29 -17.52 24.03 -6.00
C ILE A 29 -18.32 25.14 -6.72
N VAL A 30 -18.02 25.38 -7.99
CA VAL A 30 -18.77 26.30 -8.86
C VAL A 30 -19.68 25.45 -9.74
N VAL A 31 -20.99 25.61 -9.59
CA VAL A 31 -22.01 24.73 -10.23
C VAL A 31 -22.16 25.00 -11.73
N ASP A 32 -21.95 26.24 -12.18
CA ASP A 32 -22.07 26.67 -13.58
C ASP A 32 -20.72 26.97 -14.26
N GLY A 33 -19.63 26.39 -13.74
CA GLY A 33 -18.28 26.56 -14.29
C GLY A 33 -17.93 25.44 -15.26
N THR A 34 -17.08 25.74 -16.25
CA THR A 34 -16.34 24.67 -16.93
C THR A 34 -15.34 24.05 -15.97
N ASP A 35 -15.25 22.73 -15.95
CA ASP A 35 -14.28 22.00 -15.11
C ASP A 35 -12.86 22.45 -15.43
N LYS A 36 -12.13 22.84 -14.38
CA LYS A 36 -10.72 23.24 -14.49
C LYS A 36 -9.86 22.34 -13.63
N ARG A 37 -8.74 21.89 -14.20
CA ARG A 37 -7.74 21.13 -13.45
C ARG A 37 -6.96 22.09 -12.56
N LEU A 38 -7.19 22.01 -11.25
CA LEU A 38 -6.40 22.74 -10.27
C LEU A 38 -5.11 21.96 -9.98
N TRP A 39 -3.99 22.66 -9.99
CA TRP A 39 -2.68 22.10 -9.64
C TRP A 39 -1.93 23.11 -8.80
N ASP A 40 -1.55 22.69 -7.59
CA ASP A 40 -0.77 23.51 -6.67
C ASP A 40 0.72 23.52 -7.09
N SER A 41 0.99 24.33 -8.12
CA SER A 41 2.32 24.65 -8.64
C SER A 41 2.32 26.10 -9.13
N LYS A 42 3.48 26.76 -8.97
CA LYS A 42 3.69 28.14 -9.45
C LYS A 42 3.87 28.23 -10.96
N ASP A 43 4.15 27.10 -11.61
CA ASP A 43 4.29 26.99 -13.07
C ASP A 43 2.92 26.83 -13.75
N ASP A 44 2.87 27.11 -15.06
CA ASP A 44 1.70 27.19 -15.95
C ASP A 44 0.98 25.84 -16.20
N GLY A 45 0.60 25.15 -15.12
CA GLY A 45 -0.23 23.94 -15.14
C GLY A 45 0.44 22.66 -14.65
N PHE A 46 -0.27 21.55 -14.85
CA PHE A 46 0.15 20.22 -14.43
C PHE A 46 1.25 19.67 -15.34
N SER A 47 2.33 19.16 -14.73
CA SER A 47 3.35 18.36 -15.42
C SER A 47 3.71 17.14 -14.59
N ILE A 48 3.96 16.02 -15.26
CA ILE A 48 4.45 14.79 -14.61
C ILE A 48 5.74 15.07 -13.83
N LYS A 49 6.60 15.94 -14.35
CA LYS A 49 7.88 16.30 -13.72
C LYS A 49 7.68 17.05 -12.40
N SER A 50 6.77 18.03 -12.36
CA SER A 50 6.47 18.78 -11.13
C SER A 50 5.74 17.90 -10.11
N ALA A 51 4.80 17.06 -10.56
CA ALA A 51 4.11 16.07 -9.72
C ALA A 51 5.09 15.08 -9.07
N TYR A 52 6.02 14.51 -9.84
CA TYR A 52 7.01 13.57 -9.32
C TYR A 52 7.98 14.22 -8.32
N ARG A 53 8.42 15.46 -8.57
CA ARG A 53 9.26 16.19 -7.61
C ARG A 53 8.51 16.49 -6.31
N LYS A 54 7.24 16.89 -6.40
CA LYS A 54 6.40 17.16 -5.23
C LYS A 54 6.15 15.89 -4.42
N SER A 55 5.88 14.77 -5.09
CA SER A 55 5.64 13.49 -4.42
C SER A 55 6.87 13.00 -3.65
N ILE A 56 8.08 13.09 -4.23
CA ILE A 56 9.32 12.73 -3.52
C ILE A 56 9.52 13.59 -2.26
N ARG A 57 9.26 14.90 -2.34
CA ARG A 57 9.45 15.82 -1.20
C ARG A 57 8.42 15.64 -0.10
N THR A 58 7.16 15.41 -0.49
CA THR A 58 6.01 15.35 0.44
C THR A 58 5.90 13.98 1.09
N LEU A 59 6.03 12.91 0.30
CA LEU A 59 5.89 11.55 0.82
C LEU A 59 7.11 11.08 1.59
N GLN A 60 8.23 11.83 1.54
CA GLN A 60 9.56 11.46 2.05
C GLN A 60 9.72 9.93 2.08
N PRO A 61 9.74 9.28 0.89
CA PRO A 61 9.54 7.85 0.81
C PRO A 61 10.45 7.17 1.82
N ARG A 62 9.86 6.55 2.86
CA ARG A 62 10.58 5.78 3.88
C ARG A 62 11.63 4.99 3.14
N SER A 63 12.90 5.07 3.56
CA SER A 63 14.04 4.52 2.84
C SER A 63 13.74 3.08 2.40
N PHE A 64 13.27 2.92 1.16
CA PHE A 64 12.86 1.63 0.66
C PHE A 64 14.13 0.87 0.32
N PRO A 65 14.33 -0.37 0.77
CA PRO A 65 15.61 -1.05 0.69
C PRO A 65 15.87 -1.62 -0.71
N VAL A 66 15.85 -0.77 -1.74
CA VAL A 66 16.02 -1.12 -3.17
C VAL A 66 17.26 -1.99 -3.38
N LYS A 67 18.39 -1.62 -2.75
CA LYS A 67 19.66 -2.36 -2.86
C LYS A 67 19.63 -3.73 -2.19
N ALA A 68 18.78 -3.93 -1.18
CA ALA A 68 18.61 -5.23 -0.54
C ALA A 68 17.72 -6.16 -1.39
N ILE A 69 16.77 -5.58 -2.13
CA ILE A 69 15.79 -6.30 -2.95
C ILE A 69 16.36 -6.72 -4.30
N TRP A 70 17.13 -5.85 -4.96
CA TRP A 70 17.63 -6.08 -6.31
C TRP A 70 19.11 -6.49 -6.31
N ARG A 71 19.37 -7.77 -6.04
CA ARG A 71 20.70 -8.38 -6.14
C ARG A 71 20.89 -9.00 -7.52
N LYS A 72 22.03 -8.76 -8.16
CA LYS A 72 22.31 -9.31 -9.51
C LYS A 72 22.51 -10.82 -9.47
N GLU A 73 22.94 -11.32 -8.33
CA GLU A 73 23.27 -12.71 -8.04
C GLU A 73 22.01 -13.54 -7.74
N THR A 74 20.87 -12.89 -7.57
CA THR A 74 19.60 -13.52 -7.20
C THR A 74 18.69 -13.61 -8.43
N PRO A 75 18.05 -14.76 -8.68
CA PRO A 75 17.10 -14.90 -9.79
C PRO A 75 16.00 -13.82 -9.73
N SER A 76 15.61 -13.30 -10.89
CA SER A 76 14.60 -12.23 -11.00
C SER A 76 13.28 -12.55 -10.29
N LYS A 77 12.86 -13.83 -10.30
CA LYS A 77 11.67 -14.31 -9.60
C LYS A 77 11.77 -14.13 -8.08
N VAL A 78 12.96 -14.36 -7.50
CA VAL A 78 13.21 -14.19 -6.06
C VAL A 78 13.23 -12.70 -5.71
N ASN A 79 13.92 -11.87 -6.51
CA ASN A 79 13.91 -10.41 -6.32
C ASN A 79 12.49 -9.83 -6.39
N PHE A 80 11.67 -10.28 -7.35
CA PHE A 80 10.28 -9.87 -7.47
C PHE A 80 9.43 -10.31 -6.27
N PHE A 81 9.67 -11.52 -5.74
CA PHE A 81 8.99 -12.00 -4.55
C PHE A 81 9.35 -11.17 -3.30
N ILE A 82 10.64 -10.88 -3.10
CA ILE A 82 11.10 -10.03 -1.98
C ILE A 82 10.54 -8.61 -2.12
N TRP A 83 10.54 -8.04 -3.33
CA TRP A 83 9.93 -6.74 -3.61
C TRP A 83 8.44 -6.72 -3.25
N SER A 84 7.69 -7.72 -3.71
CA SER A 84 6.26 -7.85 -3.41
C SER A 84 6.00 -8.02 -1.92
N THR A 85 6.87 -8.75 -1.23
CA THR A 85 6.82 -8.96 0.22
C THR A 85 7.09 -7.66 0.98
N ALA A 86 8.11 -6.90 0.59
CA ALA A 86 8.45 -5.62 1.21
C ALA A 86 7.30 -4.61 1.07
N LEU A 87 6.50 -4.72 0.01
CA LEU A 87 5.28 -3.93 -0.20
C LEU A 87 4.03 -4.52 0.48
N LYS A 88 4.14 -5.63 1.22
CA LYS A 88 3.01 -6.39 1.80
C LYS A 88 1.93 -6.76 0.76
N LYS A 89 2.36 -7.10 -0.46
CA LYS A 89 1.50 -7.41 -1.61
C LYS A 89 1.44 -8.91 -1.98
N ILE A 90 2.12 -9.76 -1.23
CA ILE A 90 1.99 -11.21 -1.43
C ILE A 90 0.60 -11.70 -0.97
N PRO A 91 0.04 -12.74 -1.60
CA PRO A 91 -1.32 -13.22 -1.31
C PRO A 91 -1.33 -14.00 0.01
N THR A 92 -1.37 -13.30 1.13
CA THR A 92 -1.63 -13.89 2.45
C THR A 92 -3.09 -13.75 2.83
N LEU A 93 -3.60 -14.60 3.72
CA LEU A 93 -4.98 -14.51 4.21
C LEU A 93 -5.29 -13.11 4.77
N ASP A 94 -4.38 -12.50 5.53
CA ASP A 94 -4.50 -11.09 5.95
C ASP A 94 -4.71 -10.12 4.76
N SER A 95 -3.93 -10.29 3.70
CA SER A 95 -4.05 -9.44 2.50
C SER A 95 -5.33 -9.70 1.71
N LEU A 96 -5.90 -10.91 1.77
CA LEU A 96 -7.17 -11.26 1.14
C LEU A 96 -8.35 -10.73 1.97
N GLN A 97 -8.29 -10.82 3.30
CA GLN A 97 -9.29 -10.24 4.19
C GLN A 97 -9.43 -8.73 3.98
N ARG A 98 -8.30 -8.01 3.84
CA ARG A 98 -8.30 -6.59 3.49
C ARG A 98 -8.93 -6.27 2.13
N LYS A 99 -9.10 -7.27 1.27
CA LYS A 99 -9.79 -7.16 -0.04
C LYS A 99 -11.25 -7.61 0.01
N GLY A 100 -11.78 -7.92 1.19
CA GLY A 100 -13.18 -8.34 1.39
C GLY A 100 -13.41 -9.84 1.33
N PHE A 101 -12.36 -10.66 1.35
CA PHE A 101 -12.50 -12.12 1.42
C PHE A 101 -12.54 -12.62 2.87
N TYR A 102 -13.64 -13.23 3.30
CA TYR A 102 -13.80 -13.68 4.69
C TYR A 102 -13.45 -15.16 4.87
N PHE A 103 -12.27 -15.41 5.43
CA PHE A 103 -11.81 -16.73 5.84
C PHE A 103 -11.21 -16.65 7.24
N PRO A 104 -11.18 -17.74 8.04
CA PRO A 104 -10.44 -17.76 9.30
C PRO A 104 -8.95 -17.57 9.01
N ASN A 105 -8.37 -16.45 9.44
CA ASN A 105 -6.96 -16.17 9.22
C ASN A 105 -6.10 -17.03 10.15
N ARG A 106 -5.51 -18.09 9.60
CA ARG A 106 -4.63 -19.00 10.33
C ARG A 106 -3.51 -19.45 9.40
N CYS A 107 -2.28 -19.40 9.87
CA CYS A 107 -1.13 -19.89 9.14
C CYS A 107 -1.27 -21.40 8.89
N GLU A 108 -1.36 -21.79 7.63
CA GLU A 108 -1.55 -23.20 7.24
C GLU A 108 -0.34 -24.08 7.63
N MET A 109 0.86 -23.49 7.69
CA MET A 109 2.04 -24.21 8.14
C MET A 109 1.99 -24.49 9.64
N CYS A 110 2.00 -23.45 10.47
CA CYS A 110 2.18 -23.65 11.91
C CYS A 110 0.89 -23.93 12.67
N GLY A 111 -0.27 -23.57 12.12
CA GLY A 111 -1.58 -23.70 12.74
C GLY A 111 -1.75 -22.92 14.05
N VAL A 112 -0.86 -21.99 14.41
CA VAL A 112 -0.91 -21.34 15.74
C VAL A 112 -1.19 -19.84 15.65
N GLN A 113 -0.55 -19.15 14.71
CA GLN A 113 -0.71 -17.71 14.54
C GLN A 113 -1.44 -17.38 13.23
N GLU A 114 -1.90 -16.15 13.12
CA GLU A 114 -2.46 -15.61 11.89
C GLU A 114 -1.44 -15.62 10.74
N GLU A 115 -1.95 -15.83 9.53
CA GLU A 115 -1.16 -15.78 8.33
C GLU A 115 -0.91 -14.34 7.89
N SER A 116 0.32 -13.89 8.09
CA SER A 116 0.85 -12.65 7.54
C SER A 116 2.17 -12.90 6.82
N ALA A 117 2.58 -11.97 5.95
CA ALA A 117 3.85 -12.07 5.24
C ALA A 117 5.04 -12.18 6.21
N ALA A 118 5.01 -11.43 7.31
CA ALA A 118 6.04 -11.48 8.35
C ALA A 118 6.02 -12.82 9.08
N HIS A 119 4.84 -13.33 9.44
CA HIS A 119 4.73 -14.64 10.06
C HIS A 119 5.24 -15.74 9.13
N LEU A 120 4.69 -15.86 7.91
CA LEU A 120 5.05 -16.92 6.97
C LEU A 120 6.56 -16.97 6.67
N LEU A 121 7.22 -15.82 6.51
CA LEU A 121 8.60 -15.76 6.03
C LEU A 121 9.65 -15.66 7.15
N VAL A 122 9.29 -15.13 8.32
CA VAL A 122 10.28 -14.79 9.37
C VAL A 122 9.96 -15.46 10.71
N HIS A 123 8.70 -15.48 11.12
CA HIS A 123 8.32 -15.93 12.47
C HIS A 123 7.73 -17.34 12.53
N CYS A 124 7.34 -17.92 11.40
CA CYS A 124 6.76 -19.25 11.34
C CYS A 124 7.82 -20.29 11.71
N LYS A 125 7.60 -20.99 12.83
CA LYS A 125 8.49 -22.03 13.35
C LYS A 125 8.78 -23.13 12.31
N ILE A 126 7.81 -23.48 11.47
CA ILE A 126 7.96 -24.51 10.44
C ILE A 126 8.75 -23.97 9.25
N ALA A 127 8.42 -22.78 8.77
CA ALA A 127 9.13 -22.14 7.65
C ALA A 127 10.62 -21.91 7.98
N ARG A 128 10.92 -21.54 9.23
CA ARG A 128 12.31 -21.43 9.72
C ARG A 128 13.06 -22.76 9.70
N GLY A 129 12.37 -23.87 9.96
CA GLY A 129 12.96 -25.22 9.91
C GLY A 129 13.36 -25.65 8.50
N CYS A 130 12.56 -25.30 7.47
CA CYS A 130 12.90 -25.56 6.07
C CYS A 130 14.07 -24.74 5.52
N GLY A 131 14.56 -23.73 6.25
CA GLY A 131 15.74 -22.95 5.89
C GLY A 131 17.07 -23.63 6.17
N SER A 132 17.07 -24.81 6.80
CA SER A 132 18.25 -25.66 6.96
C SER A 132 18.45 -26.53 5.72
N PHE A 133 18.82 -25.89 4.60
CA PHE A 133 19.42 -26.60 3.47
C PHE A 133 20.85 -27.00 3.88
N SER A 134 21.00 -28.26 4.30
CA SER A 134 22.26 -29.01 4.28
C SER A 134 22.76 -29.21 2.86
#